data_AF-A0A290ZIB0-F1
#
_entry.id   AF-A0A290ZIB0-F1
#
_cell.length_a   1.000
_cell.length_b   1.000
_cell.length_c   1.000
_cell.angle_alpha   90.00
_cell.angle_beta   90.00
_cell.angle_gamma   90.00
#
_symmetry.space_group_name_H-M   'P 1'
#
loop_
_entity.id
_entity.type
_entity.pdbx_description
1 polymer ?
#
loop_
_entity_poly.entity_id
_entity_poly.type
_entity_poly.pdbx_seq_one_letter_code
_entity_poly.pdbx_strand_id
1 'polypeptide(L)'
;MTDKSHVSLEQRVCLVCGTPFDTGNILLDKRLRASLAHRTTTGWGLCPEHQKLSDDGFVALVECDPQRSGLPRDRLKPEQAYRTGRVAHLKREAFAAVFNVSIPADQPCVFVEPGVIEHLQAMVAPPPD
;
A
#
# COMPACT_ATOMS: atom_id res chain seq x y z
N MET A 1 6.41 18.11 24.83
CA MET A 1 6.82 18.81 23.59
C MET A 1 7.69 17.85 22.80
N THR A 2 7.36 17.57 21.55
CA THR A 2 8.18 16.70 20.70
C THR A 2 9.46 17.45 20.36
N ASP A 3 10.62 16.87 20.70
CA ASP A 3 11.91 17.47 20.40
C ASP A 3 12.09 17.49 18.87
N LYS A 4 12.10 18.69 18.29
CA LYS A 4 12.22 18.87 16.84
C LYS A 4 13.69 19.05 16.47
N SER A 5 14.05 18.58 15.29
CA SER A 5 15.42 18.64 14.77
C SER A 5 15.43 19.24 13.38
N HIS A 6 16.61 19.70 12.94
CA HIS A 6 16.86 20.09 11.56
C HIS A 6 17.18 18.87 10.68
N VAL A 7 17.39 17.70 11.29
CA VAL A 7 17.62 16.40 10.64
C VAL A 7 16.52 15.41 11.05
N SER A 8 16.07 14.58 10.12
CA SER A 8 15.04 13.56 10.38
C SER A 8 15.29 12.28 9.58
N LEU A 9 14.78 11.15 10.06
CA LEU A 9 14.68 9.92 9.28
C LEU A 9 13.42 9.96 8.42
N GLU A 10 13.54 9.76 7.10
CA GLU A 10 12.39 9.72 6.20
C GLU A 10 11.62 8.40 6.39
N GLN A 11 10.34 8.53 6.69
CA GLN A 11 9.36 7.45 6.64
C GLN A 11 8.41 7.60 5.46
N ARG A 12 7.92 6.47 4.96
CA ARG A 12 6.75 6.42 4.09
C ARG A 12 5.73 5.45 4.65
N VAL A 13 4.47 5.59 4.24
CA VAL A 13 3.42 4.65 4.60
C VAL A 13 3.28 3.61 3.49
N CYS A 14 3.27 2.32 3.85
CA CYS A 14 3.09 1.26 2.87
C CYS A 14 1.68 1.33 2.24
N LEU A 15 1.61 1.31 0.91
CA LEU A 15 0.34 1.31 0.17
C LEU A 15 -0.52 0.08 0.49
N VAL A 16 0.13 -1.06 0.76
CA VAL A 16 -0.53 -2.35 0.99
C VAL A 16 -1.00 -2.48 2.44
N CYS A 17 -0.07 -2.51 3.39
CA CYS A 17 -0.41 -2.74 4.80
C CYS A 17 -0.74 -1.48 5.61
N GLY A 18 -0.50 -0.27 5.07
CA GLY A 18 -0.76 0.98 5.79
C GLY A 18 0.22 1.30 6.93
N THR A 19 1.25 0.48 7.12
CA THR A 19 2.25 0.67 8.19
C THR A 19 3.34 1.65 7.74
N PRO A 20 3.76 2.61 8.59
CA PRO A 20 4.93 3.43 8.32
C PRO A 20 6.22 2.59 8.34
N PHE A 21 7.13 2.85 7.42
CA PHE A 21 8.44 2.20 7.35
C PHE A 21 9.53 3.23 7.05
N ASP A 22 10.73 2.97 7.58
CA ASP A 22 11.91 3.78 7.32
C ASP A 22 12.41 3.52 5.89
N THR A 23 12.66 4.59 5.15
CA THR A 23 13.17 4.49 3.76
C THR A 23 14.69 4.36 3.69
N GLY A 24 15.39 4.61 4.80
CA GLY A 24 16.86 4.74 4.85
C GLY A 24 17.37 6.11 4.46
N ASN A 25 16.52 7.02 3.96
CA ASN A 25 16.91 8.38 3.63
C ASN A 25 16.90 9.29 4.87
N ILE A 26 17.75 10.30 4.81
CA ILE A 26 17.85 11.36 5.82
C ILE A 26 17.32 12.66 5.22
N LEU A 27 16.42 13.32 5.93
CA LEU A 27 15.92 14.66 5.59
C LEU A 27 16.71 15.72 6.34
N LEU A 28 17.01 16.82 5.66
CA LEU A 28 17.67 17.99 6.21
C LEU A 28 16.85 19.25 5.88
N ASP A 29 16.46 20.01 6.90
CA ASP A 29 15.92 21.35 6.70
C ASP A 29 17.04 22.24 6.16
N LYS A 30 16.89 22.72 4.92
CA LYS A 30 17.92 23.51 4.21
C LYS A 30 18.26 24.83 4.91
N ARG A 31 17.40 25.32 5.82
CA ARG A 31 17.63 26.52 6.64
C ARG A 31 18.16 26.17 8.02
N LEU A 32 18.49 24.90 8.29
CA LEU A 32 18.99 24.36 9.56
C LEU A 32 18.08 24.68 10.75
N ARG A 33 16.76 24.80 10.50
CA ARG A 33 15.77 25.05 11.54
C ARG A 33 15.34 23.73 12.17
N ALA A 34 15.13 23.72 13.49
CA ALA A 34 14.53 22.61 14.22
C ALA A 34 13.03 22.46 13.90
N SER A 35 12.71 22.07 12.66
CA SER A 35 11.35 22.06 12.11
C SER A 35 10.77 20.65 11.97
N LEU A 36 11.62 19.63 11.87
CA LEU A 36 11.24 18.25 11.57
C LEU A 36 11.08 17.43 12.86
N ALA A 37 10.19 16.45 12.82
CA ALA A 37 10.13 15.42 13.87
C ALA A 37 11.33 14.46 13.73
N HIS A 38 11.62 13.64 14.73
CA HIS A 38 12.70 12.64 14.63
C HIS A 38 12.50 11.67 13.46
N ARG A 39 11.25 11.28 13.19
CA ARG A 39 10.81 10.54 12.01
C ARG A 39 9.74 11.34 11.27
N THR A 40 9.93 11.58 9.98
CA THR A 40 9.02 12.40 9.17
C THR A 40 8.44 11.59 8.03
N THR A 41 7.12 11.47 7.99
CA THR A 41 6.41 10.82 6.90
C THR A 41 6.31 11.75 5.70
N THR A 42 6.92 11.37 4.58
CA THR A 42 6.97 12.19 3.35
C THR A 42 5.97 11.77 2.28
N GLY A 43 5.36 10.59 2.42
CA GLY A 43 4.38 10.09 1.47
C GLY A 43 4.18 8.59 1.55
N TRP A 44 3.84 7.99 0.41
CA TRP A 44 3.53 6.57 0.26
C TRP A 44 4.63 5.81 -0.47
N GLY A 45 4.73 4.51 -0.18
CA GLY A 45 5.64 3.59 -0.87
C GLY A 45 5.28 2.14 -0.58
N LEU A 46 6.21 1.22 -0.81
CA LEU A 46 6.08 -0.17 -0.41
C LEU A 46 7.13 -0.46 0.66
N CYS A 47 6.71 -1.08 1.77
CA CYS A 47 7.67 -1.59 2.73
C CYS A 47 8.46 -2.76 2.11
N PRO A 48 9.63 -3.14 2.66
CA PRO A 48 10.52 -4.12 2.03
C PRO A 48 9.85 -5.45 1.65
N GLU A 49 8.92 -5.93 2.47
CA GLU A 49 8.14 -7.14 2.21
C GLU A 49 7.28 -7.02 0.94
N HIS A 50 6.52 -5.93 0.83
CA HIS A 50 5.63 -5.70 -0.31
C HIS A 50 6.39 -5.24 -1.56
N GLN A 51 7.56 -4.62 -1.39
CA GLN A 51 8.46 -4.30 -2.49
C GLN A 51 8.95 -5.59 -3.16
N LYS A 52 9.41 -6.56 -2.37
CA LYS A 52 9.86 -7.86 -2.89
C LYS A 52 8.77 -8.57 -3.69
N LEU A 53 7.53 -8.59 -3.20
CA LEU A 53 6.41 -9.20 -3.91
C LEU A 53 6.11 -8.46 -5.23
N SER A 54 6.17 -7.13 -5.22
CA SER A 54 6.03 -6.33 -6.45
C SER A 54 7.14 -6.64 -7.45
N ASP A 55 8.40 -6.73 -6.99
CA ASP A 55 9.56 -7.06 -7.82
C ASP A 55 9.46 -8.48 -8.40
N ASP A 56 8.88 -9.42 -7.64
CA ASP A 56 8.56 -10.78 -8.07
C ASP A 56 7.35 -10.84 -9.03
N GLY A 57 6.81 -9.69 -9.46
CA GLY A 57 5.73 -9.60 -10.45
C GLY A 57 4.33 -9.87 -9.89
N PHE A 58 4.14 -9.71 -8.58
CA PHE A 58 2.82 -9.73 -7.95
C PHE A 58 2.18 -8.34 -7.90
N VAL A 59 0.86 -8.33 -7.84
CA VAL A 59 0.02 -7.17 -7.57
C VAL A 59 -0.76 -7.47 -6.31
N ALA A 60 -0.72 -6.54 -5.35
CA ALA A 60 -1.48 -6.68 -4.12
C ALA A 60 -2.93 -6.23 -4.33
N LEU A 61 -3.88 -7.10 -3.98
CA LEU A 61 -5.28 -6.75 -3.76
C LEU A 61 -5.44 -6.35 -2.30
N VAL A 62 -5.86 -5.12 -2.06
CA VAL A 62 -6.08 -4.60 -0.71
C VAL A 62 -7.57 -4.36 -0.52
N GLU A 63 -8.18 -5.16 0.34
CA GLU A 63 -9.61 -5.02 0.63
C GLU A 63 -9.86 -3.75 1.45
N CYS A 64 -10.79 -2.93 0.96
CA CYS A 64 -11.17 -1.67 1.58
C CYS A 64 -12.68 -1.62 1.83
N ASP A 65 -13.08 -1.09 2.98
CA ASP A 65 -14.49 -0.86 3.32
C ASP A 65 -14.98 0.39 2.60
N PRO A 66 -15.92 0.31 1.63
CA PRO A 66 -16.37 1.45 0.85
C PRO A 66 -17.23 2.44 1.64
N GLN A 67 -17.88 2.02 2.73
CA GLN A 67 -18.69 2.92 3.57
C GLN A 67 -17.82 3.79 4.47
N ARG A 68 -16.66 3.26 4.87
CA ARG A 68 -15.69 3.94 5.73
C ARG A 68 -14.59 4.64 4.94
N SER A 69 -14.34 4.16 3.72
CA SER A 69 -13.49 4.84 2.75
C SER A 69 -14.26 6.03 2.20
N GLY A 70 -13.69 7.23 2.25
CA GLY A 70 -14.41 8.44 1.81
C GLY A 70 -14.95 8.29 0.38
N LEU A 71 -16.10 8.89 0.08
CA LEU A 71 -16.78 8.82 -1.24
C LEU A 71 -15.87 9.38 -2.35
N PRO A 72 -15.19 8.54 -3.15
CA PRO A 72 -14.35 9.02 -4.22
C PRO A 72 -15.23 9.40 -5.41
N ARG A 73 -14.94 10.53 -6.08
CA ARG A 73 -15.62 10.89 -7.34
C ARG A 73 -15.19 10.03 -8.53
N ASP A 74 -14.05 9.34 -8.40
CA ASP A 74 -13.46 8.51 -9.45
C ASP A 74 -12.65 7.38 -8.79
N ARG A 75 -11.38 7.63 -8.43
CA ARG A 75 -10.50 6.63 -7.78
C ARG A 75 -10.29 6.91 -6.30
N LEU A 76 -10.35 5.85 -5.50
CA LEU A 76 -10.01 5.88 -4.09
C LEU A 76 -8.51 6.17 -3.90
N LYS A 77 -8.18 7.25 -3.19
CA LYS A 77 -6.78 7.59 -2.88
C LYS A 77 -6.27 6.80 -1.67
N PRO A 78 -4.95 6.54 -1.57
CA PRO A 78 -4.38 5.81 -0.44
C PRO A 78 -4.69 6.40 0.94
N GLU A 79 -4.81 7.73 1.05
CA GLU A 79 -5.13 8.44 2.29
C GLU A 79 -6.61 8.27 2.71
N GLN A 80 -7.47 7.93 1.76
CA GLN A 80 -8.91 7.76 1.97
C GLN A 80 -9.30 6.31 2.24
N ALA A 81 -8.42 5.36 1.89
CA ALA A 81 -8.70 3.95 1.91
C ALA A 81 -8.78 3.41 3.35
N TYR A 82 -9.98 3.01 3.77
CA TYR A 82 -10.19 2.26 4.99
C TYR A 82 -9.92 0.78 4.72
N ARG A 83 -8.67 0.37 4.96
CA ARG A 83 -8.21 -1.01 4.75
C ARG A 83 -8.81 -1.92 5.82
N THR A 84 -9.37 -3.07 5.42
CA THR A 84 -9.94 -4.05 6.36
C THR A 84 -8.86 -4.91 7.03
N GLY A 85 -7.64 -4.90 6.47
CA GLY A 85 -6.53 -5.77 6.86
C GLY A 85 -6.43 -7.05 6.01
N ARG A 86 -7.43 -7.35 5.17
CA ARG A 86 -7.35 -8.47 4.21
C ARG A 86 -6.56 -8.05 2.98
N VAL A 87 -5.55 -8.84 2.65
CA VAL A 87 -4.67 -8.62 1.49
C VAL A 87 -4.47 -9.95 0.79
N ALA A 88 -4.45 -9.93 -0.55
CA ALA A 88 -4.04 -11.05 -1.38
C ALA A 88 -3.00 -10.59 -2.40
N HIS A 89 -2.12 -11.49 -2.84
CA HIS A 89 -1.13 -11.19 -3.87
C HIS A 89 -1.37 -12.11 -5.07
N LEU A 90 -1.56 -11.51 -6.25
CA LEU A 90 -1.79 -12.23 -7.50
C LEU A 90 -0.66 -11.93 -8.47
N LYS A 91 -0.19 -12.93 -9.23
CA LYS A 91 0.68 -12.67 -10.37
C LYS A 91 -0.04 -11.74 -11.36
N ARG A 92 0.70 -10.80 -11.97
CA ARG A 92 0.14 -9.86 -12.96
C ARG A 92 -0.64 -10.55 -14.08
N GLU A 93 -0.15 -11.69 -14.55
CA GLU A 93 -0.82 -12.49 -15.58
C GLU A 93 -2.17 -13.04 -15.10
N ALA A 94 -2.22 -13.56 -13.87
CA ALA A 94 -3.45 -14.04 -13.25
C ALA A 94 -4.43 -12.88 -13.01
N PHE A 95 -3.94 -11.71 -12.59
CA PHE A 95 -4.77 -10.52 -12.47
C PHE A 95 -5.43 -10.15 -13.80
N ALA A 96 -4.69 -10.14 -14.91
CA ALA A 96 -5.23 -9.83 -16.23
C ALA A 96 -6.24 -10.89 -16.73
N ALA A 97 -6.11 -12.15 -16.30
CA ALA A 97 -7.05 -13.21 -16.64
C ALA A 97 -8.36 -13.14 -15.83
N VAL A 98 -8.29 -12.70 -14.57
CA VAL A 98 -9.44 -12.69 -13.66
C VAL A 98 -10.19 -11.35 -13.69
N PHE A 99 -9.49 -10.23 -13.87
CA PHE A 99 -10.08 -8.90 -13.89
C PHE A 99 -10.12 -8.34 -15.31
N ASN A 100 -11.29 -7.82 -15.72
CA ASN A 100 -11.46 -7.15 -17.02
C ASN A 100 -10.94 -5.69 -17.02
N VAL A 101 -9.94 -5.40 -16.21
CA VAL A 101 -9.38 -4.04 -16.04
C VAL A 101 -7.87 -4.10 -16.21
N SER A 102 -7.33 -3.27 -17.10
CA SER A 102 -5.89 -3.12 -17.26
C SER A 102 -5.32 -2.19 -16.20
N ILE A 103 -4.21 -2.60 -15.59
CA ILE A 103 -3.41 -1.76 -14.70
C ILE A 103 -2.06 -1.42 -15.35
N PRO A 104 -1.47 -0.24 -15.09
CA PRO A 104 -0.11 0.07 -15.47
C PRO A 104 0.91 -0.96 -14.98
N ALA A 105 1.98 -1.15 -15.75
CA ALA A 105 3.02 -2.16 -15.48
C ALA A 105 3.73 -1.93 -14.14
N ASP A 106 3.79 -0.68 -13.67
CA ASP A 106 4.42 -0.25 -12.43
C ASP A 106 3.44 -0.13 -11.25
N GLN A 107 2.13 -0.35 -11.45
CA GLN A 107 1.14 -0.24 -10.37
C GLN A 107 1.27 -1.44 -9.41
N PRO A 108 1.66 -1.23 -8.13
CA PRO A 108 1.99 -2.36 -7.23
C PRO A 108 0.77 -2.95 -6.51
N CYS A 109 -0.33 -2.19 -6.41
CA CYS A 109 -1.53 -2.63 -5.74
C CYS A 109 -2.81 -2.01 -6.31
N VAL A 110 -3.93 -2.66 -6.04
CA VAL A 110 -5.29 -2.17 -6.32
C VAL A 110 -6.15 -2.29 -5.07
N PHE A 111 -7.10 -1.38 -4.91
CA PHE A 111 -8.11 -1.46 -3.86
C PHE A 111 -9.31 -2.23 -4.39
N VAL A 112 -9.78 -3.21 -3.62
CA VAL A 112 -10.92 -4.06 -3.97
C VAL A 112 -11.99 -3.98 -2.89
N GLU A 113 -13.23 -4.23 -3.28
CA GLU A 113 -14.37 -4.27 -2.35
C GLU A 113 -14.34 -5.53 -1.48
N PRO A 114 -15.03 -5.50 -0.33
CA PRO A 114 -15.15 -6.66 0.54
C PRO A 114 -15.74 -7.86 -0.19
N GLY A 115 -15.13 -9.04 0.02
CA GLY A 115 -15.59 -10.30 -0.58
C GLY A 115 -14.91 -10.68 -1.89
N VAL A 116 -14.21 -9.76 -2.57
CA VAL A 116 -13.42 -10.11 -3.78
C VAL A 116 -12.32 -11.14 -3.44
N ILE A 117 -11.59 -10.92 -2.35
CA ILE A 117 -10.53 -11.84 -1.91
C ILE A 117 -11.10 -13.21 -1.53
N GLU A 118 -12.24 -13.22 -0.86
CA GLU A 118 -12.93 -14.46 -0.48
C GLU A 118 -13.44 -15.24 -1.69
N HIS A 119 -14.00 -14.55 -2.68
CA HIS A 119 -14.43 -15.16 -3.93
C HIS A 119 -13.26 -15.81 -4.67
N LEU A 120 -12.11 -15.12 -4.75
CA LEU A 120 -10.90 -15.68 -5.37
C LEU A 120 -10.39 -16.92 -4.64
N GLN A 121 -10.45 -16.95 -3.31
CA GLN A 121 -10.07 -18.12 -2.51
C GLN A 121 -10.99 -19.31 -2.78
N ALA A 122 -12.29 -19.07 -2.95
CA ALA A 122 -13.27 -20.12 -3.26
C ALA A 122 -13.09 -20.72 -4.67
N MET A 123 -12.40 -20.01 -5.59
CA MET A 123 -12.08 -20.52 -6.94
C MET A 123 -10.89 -21.49 -6.95
N VAL A 124 -10.12 -21.56 -5.85
CA VAL A 124 -8.99 -22.49 -5.73
C VAL A 124 -9.53 -23.81 -5.20
N ALA A 125 -9.31 -24.91 -5.95
CA ALA A 125 -9.64 -26.24 -5.46
C ALA A 125 -8.95 -26.49 -4.12
N PRO A 126 -9.60 -27.19 -3.16
CA PRO A 126 -8.94 -27.55 -1.92
C PRO A 126 -7.65 -28.32 -2.23
N PRO A 127 -6.57 -28.11 -1.44
CA PRO A 127 -5.34 -28.86 -1.65
C PRO A 127 -5.64 -30.37 -1.57
N PRO A 128 -5.02 -31.21 -2.42
CA PRO A 128 -5.18 -32.65 -2.32
C PRO A 128 -4.68 -33.13 -0.95
N ASP A 129 -5.43 -34.05 -0.34
CA ASP A 129 -5.10 -34.72 0.94
C ASP A 129 -3.75 -35.45 0.90
#